data_AF-A0A8T3CF20-F1
#
_entry.id   AF-A0A8T3CF20-F1
#
_cell.length_a   1.000
_cell.length_b   1.000
_cell.length_c   1.000
_cell.angle_alpha   90.00
_cell.angle_beta   90.00
_cell.angle_gamma   90.00
#
_symmetry.space_group_name_H-M   'P 1'
#
loop_
_entity.id
_entity.type
_entity.pdbx_description
1 polymer ?
#
loop_
_entity_poly.entity_id
_entity_poly.type
_entity_poly.pdbx_seq_one_letter_code
_entity_poly.pdbx_strand_id
1 'polypeptide(L)'
;MAEAPKIELFIKASDDGESVGNCPFCQRLFMILWLKGVNFTLTTVDMKRAPEVLKDLAPGSQPPFLIFNGEVRTDTNKIEEFLEETLAPPQYPKLCCRYKESNGAGDDIFHKFSAYIKNPNPGLNDMLEKKFLKSLMKLDQYLLTPLPHELDQNPDGTQSARQYLDGDSLTLADCNLLPKLNIVKVVCRKYRDFEIPAALTGLTRYLEQAYRQEEFRYSCPNDSEILLAYHSVAKYLNR
;
A
#
# COMPACT_ATOMS: atom_id res chain seq x y z
N MET A 1 -3.54 11.27 -33.92
CA MET A 1 -3.80 11.09 -32.47
C MET A 1 -3.02 9.85 -32.06
N ALA A 2 -2.18 9.93 -31.03
CA ALA A 2 -1.48 8.74 -30.56
C ALA A 2 -2.52 7.72 -30.06
N GLU A 3 -2.32 6.45 -30.39
CA GLU A 3 -3.20 5.36 -29.94
C GLU A 3 -3.11 5.25 -28.42
N ALA A 4 -4.25 5.04 -27.75
CA ALA A 4 -4.26 4.90 -26.30
C ALA A 4 -3.44 3.66 -25.87
N PRO A 5 -2.63 3.75 -24.80
CA PRO A 5 -1.79 2.63 -24.41
C PRO A 5 -2.65 1.43 -23.99
N LYS A 6 -2.27 0.24 -24.43
CA LYS A 6 -2.86 -1.01 -23.95
C LYS A 6 -2.13 -1.42 -22.68
N ILE A 7 -2.84 -1.34 -21.55
CA ILE A 7 -2.29 -1.62 -20.23
C ILE A 7 -3.03 -2.80 -19.61
N GLU A 8 -2.29 -3.82 -19.19
CA GLU A 8 -2.81 -5.00 -18.50
C GLU A 8 -2.01 -5.20 -17.21
N LEU A 9 -2.66 -5.07 -16.06
CA LEU A 9 -2.06 -5.29 -14.74
C LEU A 9 -2.42 -6.68 -14.23
N PHE A 10 -1.39 -7.48 -13.93
CA PHE A 10 -1.56 -8.82 -13.38
C PHE A 10 -1.25 -8.80 -11.88
N ILE A 11 -2.25 -9.13 -11.08
CA ILE A 11 -2.16 -9.15 -9.62
C ILE A 11 -2.38 -10.56 -9.08
N LYS A 12 -1.93 -10.79 -7.85
CA LYS A 12 -2.16 -12.07 -7.18
C LYS A 12 -3.66 -12.27 -6.93
N ALA A 13 -4.18 -13.44 -7.29
CA ALA A 13 -5.54 -13.85 -6.92
C ALA A 13 -5.62 -14.26 -5.45
N SER A 14 -6.83 -14.12 -4.89
CA SER A 14 -7.26 -14.66 -3.60
C SER A 14 -7.28 -16.21 -3.64
N ASP A 15 -7.52 -16.86 -2.50
CA ASP A 15 -7.60 -18.32 -2.43
C ASP A 15 -8.72 -18.93 -3.30
N ASP A 16 -9.77 -18.15 -3.62
CA ASP A 16 -10.81 -18.52 -4.60
C ASP A 16 -10.28 -18.60 -6.05
N GLY A 17 -9.14 -17.98 -6.32
CA GLY A 17 -8.50 -17.87 -7.63
C GLY A 17 -9.09 -16.83 -8.58
N GLU A 18 -10.04 -16.02 -8.12
CA GLU A 18 -10.74 -15.02 -8.93
C GLU A 18 -10.61 -13.61 -8.34
N SER A 19 -10.82 -13.46 -7.02
CA SER A 19 -10.83 -12.16 -6.34
C SER A 19 -9.41 -11.61 -6.12
N VAL A 20 -9.31 -10.35 -5.71
CA VAL A 20 -8.02 -9.70 -5.34
C VAL A 20 -7.42 -10.40 -4.11
N GLY A 21 -6.19 -10.91 -4.25
CA GLY A 21 -5.44 -11.59 -3.19
C GLY A 21 -4.64 -10.67 -2.28
N ASN A 22 -4.19 -11.20 -1.13
CA ASN A 22 -3.34 -10.44 -0.21
C ASN A 22 -1.93 -10.22 -0.81
N CYS A 23 -1.68 -8.99 -1.27
CA CYS A 23 -0.41 -8.54 -1.84
C CYS A 23 -0.33 -6.99 -1.82
N PRO A 24 0.41 -6.38 -0.88
CA PRO A 24 0.46 -4.90 -0.78
C PRO A 24 1.12 -4.25 -2.01
N PHE A 25 2.03 -4.95 -2.69
CA PHE A 25 2.66 -4.49 -3.92
C PHE A 25 1.68 -4.48 -5.11
N CYS A 26 0.78 -5.45 -5.16
CA CYS A 26 -0.24 -5.56 -6.19
C CYS A 26 -1.27 -4.44 -6.03
N GLN A 27 -1.73 -4.22 -4.80
CA GLN A 27 -2.62 -3.11 -4.46
C GLN A 27 -1.98 -1.74 -4.77
N ARG A 28 -0.69 -1.55 -4.47
CA ARG A 28 0.06 -0.32 -4.80
C ARG A 28 -0.06 0.04 -6.28
N LEU A 29 0.26 -0.89 -7.19
CA LEU A 29 0.19 -0.63 -8.63
C LEU A 29 -1.25 -0.43 -9.13
N PHE A 30 -2.21 -1.16 -8.55
CA PHE A 30 -3.62 -0.97 -8.86
C PHE A 30 -4.08 0.46 -8.50
N MET A 31 -3.76 0.94 -7.29
CA MET A 31 -4.05 2.32 -6.88
C MET A 31 -3.41 3.34 -7.83
N ILE A 32 -2.15 3.13 -8.25
CA ILE A 32 -1.45 4.05 -9.15
C ILE A 32 -2.15 4.16 -10.49
N LEU A 33 -2.50 3.04 -11.14
CA LEU A 33 -3.20 3.06 -12.43
C LEU A 33 -4.59 3.71 -12.31
N TRP A 34 -5.29 3.47 -11.20
CA TRP A 34 -6.58 4.10 -10.93
C TRP A 34 -6.44 5.62 -10.79
N LEU A 35 -5.50 6.10 -9.95
CA LEU A 35 -5.23 7.52 -9.76
C LEU A 35 -4.74 8.22 -11.02
N LYS A 36 -4.04 7.51 -11.91
CA LYS A 36 -3.66 8.02 -13.23
C LYS A 36 -4.87 8.25 -14.14
N GLY A 37 -6.03 7.64 -13.85
CA GLY A 37 -7.23 7.76 -14.68
C GLY A 37 -7.07 7.14 -16.06
N VAL A 38 -6.15 6.18 -16.21
CA VAL A 38 -5.92 5.46 -17.47
C VAL A 38 -6.79 4.21 -17.53
N ASN A 39 -7.26 3.84 -18.71
CA ASN A 39 -7.93 2.56 -18.90
C ASN A 39 -6.91 1.43 -18.86
N PHE A 40 -7.18 0.40 -18.07
CA PHE A 40 -6.36 -0.81 -18.02
C PHE A 40 -7.25 -2.02 -17.76
N THR A 41 -6.75 -3.20 -18.13
CA THR A 41 -7.36 -4.48 -17.76
C THR A 41 -6.69 -5.00 -16.49
N LEU A 42 -7.49 -5.40 -15.51
CA LEU A 42 -7.00 -6.06 -14.30
C LEU A 42 -7.21 -7.56 -14.43
N THR A 43 -6.14 -8.33 -14.30
CA THR A 43 -6.19 -9.80 -14.34
C THR A 43 -5.65 -10.37 -13.03
N THR A 44 -6.44 -11.17 -12.34
CA THR A 44 -6.00 -11.92 -11.16
C THR A 44 -5.34 -13.23 -11.59
N VAL A 45 -4.23 -13.56 -10.93
CA VAL A 45 -3.40 -14.72 -11.25
C VAL A 45 -3.43 -15.69 -10.08
N ASP A 46 -4.07 -16.84 -10.28
CA ASP A 46 -3.99 -17.94 -9.34
C ASP A 46 -2.64 -18.65 -9.45
N MET A 47 -1.78 -18.42 -8.46
CA MET A 47 -0.43 -18.98 -8.40
C MET A 47 -0.39 -20.52 -8.29
N LYS A 48 -1.49 -21.18 -7.94
CA LYS A 48 -1.61 -22.65 -7.88
C LYS A 48 -2.00 -23.24 -9.24
N ARG A 49 -2.80 -22.51 -10.04
CA ARG A 49 -3.44 -23.00 -11.27
C ARG A 49 -2.91 -22.37 -12.57
N ALA A 50 -2.25 -21.21 -12.52
CA ALA A 50 -1.83 -20.46 -13.69
C ALA A 50 -0.35 -20.62 -14.17
N PRO A 51 0.29 -21.81 -14.21
CA PRO A 51 1.59 -21.92 -14.84
C PRO A 51 1.59 -21.76 -16.37
N GLU A 52 0.55 -22.19 -17.09
CA GLU A 52 0.63 -22.32 -18.55
C GLU A 52 0.37 -21.02 -19.31
N VAL A 53 -0.70 -20.28 -18.99
CA VAL A 53 -1.01 -18.99 -19.64
C VAL A 53 0.10 -17.95 -19.39
N LEU A 54 0.74 -18.00 -18.21
CA LEU A 54 1.85 -17.11 -17.89
C LEU A 54 3.18 -17.50 -18.57
N LYS A 55 3.37 -18.76 -18.95
CA LYS A 55 4.62 -19.20 -19.61
C LYS A 55 4.84 -18.50 -20.94
N ASP A 56 3.78 -18.33 -21.73
CA ASP A 56 3.88 -17.70 -23.05
C ASP A 56 3.81 -16.17 -22.94
N LEU A 57 3.01 -15.66 -22.00
CA LEU A 57 2.76 -14.23 -21.86
C LEU A 57 3.88 -13.49 -21.12
N ALA A 58 4.36 -14.06 -20.00
CA ALA A 58 5.35 -13.45 -19.12
C ALA A 58 6.20 -14.53 -18.42
N PRO A 59 7.03 -15.30 -19.15
CA PRO A 59 7.72 -16.47 -18.63
C PRO A 59 8.52 -16.18 -17.35
N GLY A 60 8.21 -16.90 -16.28
CA GLY A 60 8.88 -16.78 -14.98
C GLY A 60 8.49 -15.56 -14.14
N SER A 61 7.64 -14.67 -14.66
CA SER A 61 7.18 -13.50 -13.91
C SER A 61 6.23 -13.90 -12.78
N GLN A 62 6.39 -13.25 -11.64
CA GLN A 62 5.52 -13.40 -10.47
C GLN A 62 4.70 -12.11 -10.32
N PRO A 63 3.40 -12.19 -9.98
CA PRO A 63 2.62 -11.01 -9.67
C PRO A 63 3.22 -10.20 -8.50
N PRO A 64 3.16 -8.86 -8.55
CA PRO A 64 2.56 -8.09 -9.63
C PRO A 64 3.52 -7.87 -10.82
N PHE A 65 2.97 -7.92 -12.04
CA PHE A 65 3.66 -7.51 -13.26
C PHE A 65 2.69 -6.76 -14.19
N LEU A 66 3.24 -5.99 -15.11
CA LEU A 66 2.49 -5.14 -16.04
C LEU A 66 2.82 -5.55 -17.47
N ILE A 67 1.83 -5.54 -18.36
CA ILE A 67 2.06 -5.56 -19.79
C ILE A 67 1.63 -4.21 -20.35
N PHE A 68 2.57 -3.49 -20.94
CA PHE A 68 2.34 -2.16 -21.51
C PHE A 68 2.66 -2.20 -23.00
N ASN A 69 1.65 -2.04 -23.85
CA ASN A 69 1.78 -2.17 -25.31
C ASN A 69 2.46 -3.47 -25.76
N GLY A 70 2.19 -4.58 -25.06
CA GLY A 70 2.77 -5.89 -25.34
C GLY A 70 4.13 -6.16 -24.67
N GLU A 71 4.74 -5.15 -24.02
CA GLU A 71 5.99 -5.34 -23.28
C GLU A 71 5.74 -5.69 -21.82
N VAL A 72 6.32 -6.81 -21.38
CA VAL A 72 6.26 -7.24 -19.97
C VAL A 72 7.22 -6.40 -19.13
N ARG A 73 6.72 -5.89 -18.01
CA ARG A 73 7.47 -5.17 -16.99
C ARG A 73 7.26 -5.84 -15.64
N THR A 74 8.38 -6.10 -14.97
CA THR A 74 8.46 -6.72 -13.64
C THR A 74 9.15 -5.77 -12.68
N ASP A 75 9.16 -6.10 -11.38
CA ASP A 75 9.63 -5.24 -10.28
C ASP A 75 8.68 -4.07 -10.02
N THR A 76 8.06 -4.07 -8.84
CA THR A 76 7.05 -3.07 -8.47
C THR A 76 7.57 -1.64 -8.51
N ASN A 77 8.82 -1.40 -8.10
CA ASN A 77 9.37 -0.05 -8.07
C ASN A 77 9.67 0.43 -9.49
N LYS A 78 10.25 -0.43 -10.34
CA LYS A 78 10.50 -0.08 -11.75
C LYS A 78 9.22 0.14 -12.54
N ILE A 79 8.16 -0.63 -12.25
CA ILE A 79 6.84 -0.42 -12.86
C ILE A 79 6.28 0.94 -12.43
N GLU A 80 6.36 1.29 -11.14
CA GLU A 80 5.91 2.60 -10.66
C GLU A 80 6.66 3.75 -11.33
N GLU A 81 8.00 3.70 -11.35
CA GLU A 81 8.83 4.71 -12.02
C GLU A 81 8.43 4.88 -13.49
N PHE A 82 8.28 3.75 -14.21
CA PHE A 82 7.84 3.75 -15.59
C PHE A 82 6.45 4.36 -15.79
N LEU A 83 5.48 4.03 -14.92
CA LEU A 83 4.12 4.56 -15.01
C LEU A 83 4.10 6.07 -14.72
N GLU A 84 4.87 6.54 -13.74
CA GLU A 84 4.95 7.97 -13.42
C GLU A 84 5.59 8.79 -14.56
N GLU A 85 6.64 8.25 -15.19
CA GLU A 85 7.32 8.89 -16.33
C GLU A 85 6.47 8.86 -17.61
N THR A 86 5.83 7.73 -17.90
CA THR A 86 5.11 7.50 -19.16
C THR A 86 3.72 8.12 -19.14
N LEU A 87 3.01 8.01 -18.03
CA LEU A 87 1.67 8.58 -17.85
C LEU A 87 1.82 9.95 -17.17
N ALA A 88 2.32 10.93 -17.91
CA ALA A 88 2.66 12.26 -17.41
C ALA A 88 1.69 13.37 -17.90
N PRO A 89 1.76 14.58 -17.30
CA PRO A 89 1.01 15.74 -17.77
C PRO A 89 1.36 16.10 -19.23
N PRO A 90 0.42 16.70 -20.00
CA PRO A 90 -0.90 17.17 -19.58
C PRO A 90 -2.00 16.08 -19.58
N GLN A 91 -1.72 14.89 -20.11
CA GLN A 91 -2.72 13.84 -20.31
C GLN A 91 -3.11 13.14 -19.01
N TYR A 92 -2.15 12.97 -18.09
CA TYR A 92 -2.33 12.23 -16.84
C TYR A 92 -1.76 13.03 -15.66
N PRO A 93 -2.29 12.86 -14.43
CA PRO A 93 -1.80 13.57 -13.26
C PRO A 93 -0.41 13.10 -12.85
N LYS A 94 0.38 14.00 -12.28
CA LYS A 94 1.63 13.68 -11.60
C LYS A 94 1.31 13.18 -10.18
N LEU A 95 1.86 12.04 -9.77
CA LEU A 95 1.59 11.43 -8.46
C LEU A 95 2.79 11.44 -7.52
N CYS A 96 3.99 11.81 -7.99
CA CYS A 96 5.16 11.90 -7.13
C CYS A 96 4.96 12.92 -5.99
N CYS A 97 5.51 12.64 -4.82
CA CYS A 97 5.50 13.59 -3.71
C CYS A 97 6.30 14.86 -4.06
N ARG A 98 5.83 16.00 -3.55
CA ARG A 98 6.54 17.28 -3.54
C ARG A 98 7.68 17.27 -2.52
N TYR A 99 7.48 16.65 -1.36
CA TYR A 99 8.46 16.60 -0.28
C TYR A 99 9.14 15.24 -0.21
N LYS A 100 10.47 15.25 -0.08
CA LYS A 100 11.25 14.00 -0.04
C LYS A 100 10.91 13.17 1.19
N GLU A 101 10.63 13.83 2.31
CA GLU A 101 10.25 13.24 3.58
C GLU A 101 8.97 12.40 3.47
N SER A 102 8.02 12.80 2.62
CA SER A 102 6.77 12.06 2.40
C SER A 102 7.01 10.65 1.86
N ASN A 103 8.01 10.49 0.98
CA ASN A 103 8.37 9.19 0.41
C ASN A 103 8.91 8.20 1.47
N GLY A 104 9.54 8.71 2.53
CA GLY A 104 10.12 7.90 3.61
C GLY A 104 9.23 7.77 4.85
N ALA A 105 8.10 8.48 4.91
CA ALA A 105 7.22 8.45 6.06
C ALA A 105 6.59 7.05 6.25
N GLY A 106 6.88 6.41 7.39
CA GLY A 106 6.32 5.10 7.73
C GLY A 106 6.96 3.90 7.00
N ASP A 107 8.12 4.08 6.37
CA ASP A 107 8.83 3.04 5.61
C ASP A 107 9.16 1.79 6.45
N ASP A 108 9.49 1.97 7.73
CA ASP A 108 9.88 0.91 8.65
C ASP A 108 8.71 0.18 9.32
N ILE A 109 7.48 0.72 9.23
CA ILE A 109 6.29 0.19 9.92
C ILE A 109 6.05 -1.26 9.56
N PHE A 110 6.04 -1.60 8.27
CA PHE A 110 5.71 -2.96 7.84
C PHE A 110 6.78 -3.97 8.24
N HIS A 111 8.04 -3.55 8.30
CA HIS A 111 9.14 -4.38 8.81
C HIS A 111 9.01 -4.62 10.32
N LYS A 112 8.71 -3.58 11.12
CA LYS A 112 8.48 -3.73 12.57
C LYS A 112 7.24 -4.56 12.87
N PHE A 113 6.15 -4.33 12.15
CA PHE A 113 4.94 -5.15 12.20
C PHE A 113 5.27 -6.62 11.90
N SER A 114 6.01 -6.89 10.82
CA SER A 114 6.39 -8.26 10.44
C SER A 114 7.19 -8.96 11.54
N ALA A 115 8.12 -8.25 12.18
CA ALA A 115 8.88 -8.79 13.31
C ALA A 115 7.98 -9.08 14.52
N TYR A 116 7.04 -8.18 14.83
CA TYR A 116 6.10 -8.33 15.94
C TYR A 116 5.10 -9.48 15.72
N ILE A 117 4.43 -9.51 14.57
CA ILE A 117 3.34 -10.46 14.31
C ILE A 117 3.83 -11.89 14.12
N LYS A 118 5.04 -12.08 13.59
CA LYS A 118 5.64 -13.40 13.36
C LYS A 118 6.44 -13.90 14.57
N ASN A 119 6.56 -13.10 15.63
CA ASN A 119 7.33 -13.47 16.81
C ASN A 119 6.62 -14.60 17.58
N PRO A 120 7.27 -15.76 17.76
CA PRO A 120 6.72 -16.85 18.56
C PRO A 120 7.07 -16.70 20.05
N ASN A 121 8.09 -15.92 20.42
CA ASN A 121 8.64 -15.86 21.78
C ASN A 121 7.91 -14.82 22.65
N PRO A 122 7.14 -15.22 23.69
CA PRO A 122 6.43 -14.27 24.55
C PRO A 122 7.34 -13.25 25.25
N GLY A 123 8.59 -13.63 25.58
CA GLY A 123 9.54 -12.75 26.26
C GLY A 123 10.04 -11.57 25.40
N LEU A 124 9.85 -11.63 24.08
CA LEU A 124 10.20 -10.54 23.16
C LEU A 124 8.99 -9.66 22.79
N ASN A 125 7.77 -10.07 23.16
CA ASN A 125 6.55 -9.47 22.65
C ASN A 125 6.47 -7.96 22.96
N ASP A 126 6.61 -7.59 24.24
CA ASP A 126 6.53 -6.19 24.67
C ASP A 126 7.59 -5.30 24.00
N MET A 127 8.79 -5.83 23.78
CA MET A 127 9.86 -5.09 23.12
C MET A 127 9.53 -4.84 21.65
N LEU A 128 9.02 -5.86 20.94
CA LEU A 128 8.68 -5.76 19.53
C LEU A 128 7.43 -4.89 19.33
N GLU A 129 6.43 -5.02 20.19
CA GLU A 129 5.24 -4.17 20.20
C GLU A 129 5.62 -2.70 20.40
N LYS A 130 6.46 -2.39 21.39
CA LYS A 130 6.96 -1.01 21.63
C LYS A 130 7.72 -0.47 20.42
N LYS A 131 8.54 -1.29 19.76
CA LYS A 131 9.26 -0.88 18.54
C LYS A 131 8.30 -0.57 17.39
N PHE A 132 7.28 -1.40 17.21
CA PHE A 132 6.24 -1.20 16.20
C PHE A 132 5.39 0.05 16.50
N LEU A 133 4.92 0.21 17.74
CA LEU A 133 4.19 1.40 18.18
C LEU A 133 5.01 2.68 17.98
N LYS A 134 6.31 2.65 18.27
CA LYS A 134 7.20 3.79 18.02
C LYS A 134 7.25 4.19 16.55
N SER A 135 7.20 3.23 15.62
CA SER A 135 7.11 3.54 14.17
C SER A 135 5.76 4.16 13.80
N LEU A 136 4.65 3.70 14.38
CA LEU A 136 3.35 4.34 14.20
C LEU A 136 3.33 5.79 14.74
N MET A 137 3.90 6.02 15.93
CA MET A 137 4.01 7.34 16.53
C MET A 137 4.85 8.30 15.68
N LYS A 138 5.92 7.82 15.02
CA LYS A 138 6.71 8.65 14.10
C LYS A 138 5.89 9.08 12.88
N LEU A 139 5.11 8.16 12.30
CA LEU A 139 4.22 8.49 11.19
C LEU A 139 3.12 9.46 11.62
N ASP A 140 2.51 9.23 12.79
CA ASP A 140 1.51 10.14 13.35
C ASP A 140 2.07 11.55 13.56
N GLN A 141 3.26 11.65 14.15
CA GLN A 141 3.96 12.94 14.31
C GLN A 141 4.19 13.62 12.95
N TYR A 142 4.60 12.86 11.93
CA TYR A 142 4.77 13.39 10.58
C TYR A 142 3.45 13.94 10.00
N LEU A 143 2.35 13.19 10.15
CA LEU A 143 1.01 13.59 9.70
C LEU A 143 0.44 14.81 10.46
N LEU A 144 0.90 15.06 11.68
CA LEU A 144 0.52 16.22 12.49
C LEU A 144 1.41 17.44 12.25
N THR A 145 2.65 17.27 11.78
CA THR A 145 3.55 18.37 11.48
C THR A 145 3.16 19.06 10.17
N PRO A 146 2.89 20.38 10.16
CA PRO A 146 2.62 21.13 8.94
C PRO A 146 3.72 20.99 7.89
N LEU A 147 3.34 20.77 6.63
CA LEU A 147 4.25 20.82 5.50
C LEU A 147 4.54 22.28 5.09
N PRO A 148 5.66 22.56 4.38
CA PRO A 148 6.03 23.93 4.00
C PRO A 148 4.90 24.72 3.31
N HIS A 149 4.11 24.10 2.43
CA HIS A 149 3.02 24.80 1.74
C HIS A 149 1.84 25.16 2.66
N GLU A 150 1.63 24.42 3.75
CA GLU A 150 0.64 24.76 4.76
C GLU A 150 1.13 25.99 5.56
N LEU A 151 2.42 26.04 5.86
CA LEU A 151 3.05 27.19 6.55
C LEU A 151 3.13 28.44 5.68
N ASP A 152 3.28 28.30 4.36
CA ASP A 152 3.20 29.43 3.43
C ASP A 152 1.82 30.12 3.48
N GLN A 153 0.75 29.33 3.75
CA GLN A 153 -0.63 29.83 3.84
C GLN A 153 -1.01 30.25 5.27
N ASN A 154 -0.46 29.59 6.27
CA ASN A 154 -0.68 29.86 7.69
C ASN A 154 0.64 29.70 8.48
N PRO A 155 1.47 30.77 8.56
CA PRO A 155 2.80 30.71 9.17
C PRO A 155 2.81 30.31 10.66
N ASP A 156 1.73 30.63 11.38
CA ASP A 156 1.56 30.32 12.80
C ASP A 156 0.88 28.94 13.03
N GLY A 157 0.67 28.17 11.96
CA GLY A 157 0.09 26.84 12.02
C GLY A 157 0.95 25.88 12.83
N THR A 158 0.38 25.31 13.91
CA THR A 158 1.09 24.36 14.79
C THR A 158 0.73 22.90 14.51
N GLN A 159 -0.36 22.66 13.78
CA GLN A 159 -0.85 21.32 13.42
C GLN A 159 -1.31 21.30 11.97
N SER A 160 -0.97 20.21 11.28
CA SER A 160 -1.40 19.95 9.91
C SER A 160 -2.85 19.45 9.87
N ALA A 161 -3.58 19.95 8.89
CA ALA A 161 -4.94 19.51 8.57
C ALA A 161 -5.00 18.62 7.32
N ARG A 162 -3.85 18.40 6.65
CA ARG A 162 -3.79 17.67 5.39
C ARG A 162 -4.37 16.26 5.50
N GLN A 163 -4.92 15.80 4.38
CA GLN A 163 -5.59 14.50 4.31
C GLN A 163 -4.61 13.32 4.15
N TYR A 164 -3.51 13.50 3.42
CA TYR A 164 -2.58 12.43 3.02
C TYR A 164 -1.11 12.80 3.31
N LEU A 165 -0.16 11.95 2.90
CA LEU A 165 1.25 12.12 3.30
C LEU A 165 1.85 13.45 2.85
N ASP A 166 1.56 13.89 1.63
CA ASP A 166 2.21 15.03 0.96
C ASP A 166 1.27 16.23 0.74
N GLY A 167 0.00 16.13 1.15
CA GLY A 167 -1.02 17.16 0.96
C GLY A 167 -2.44 16.59 0.99
N ASP A 168 -3.35 17.21 0.22
CA ASP A 168 -4.77 16.83 0.17
C ASP A 168 -5.14 15.87 -0.97
N SER A 169 -4.16 15.44 -1.77
CA SER A 169 -4.32 14.43 -2.82
C SER A 169 -3.44 13.21 -2.56
N LEU A 170 -3.90 12.01 -2.95
CA LEU A 170 -3.11 10.79 -2.88
C LEU A 170 -1.88 10.86 -3.80
N THR A 171 -0.76 10.36 -3.31
CA THR A 171 0.53 10.30 -4.01
C THR A 171 1.06 8.86 -4.11
N LEU A 172 2.20 8.69 -4.80
CA LEU A 172 2.91 7.41 -4.85
C LEU A 172 3.29 6.88 -3.44
N ALA A 173 3.62 7.78 -2.50
CA ALA A 173 3.93 7.38 -1.13
C ALA A 173 2.70 6.79 -0.42
N ASP A 174 1.51 7.34 -0.67
CA ASP A 174 0.26 6.82 -0.11
C ASP A 174 -0.07 5.44 -0.70
N CYS A 175 0.07 5.29 -2.03
CA CYS A 175 -0.09 4.01 -2.72
C CYS A 175 0.84 2.93 -2.17
N ASN A 176 2.03 3.30 -1.71
CA ASN A 176 2.99 2.37 -1.12
C ASN A 176 2.68 2.02 0.35
N LEU A 177 2.20 3.00 1.13
CA LEU A 177 2.01 2.84 2.58
C LEU A 177 0.62 2.28 2.95
N LEU A 178 -0.45 2.76 2.32
CA LEU A 178 -1.82 2.41 2.67
C LEU A 178 -2.11 0.91 2.58
N PRO A 179 -1.69 0.16 1.53
CA PRO A 179 -1.87 -1.28 1.49
C PRO A 179 -1.22 -2.01 2.67
N LYS A 180 -0.04 -1.54 3.09
CA LYS A 180 0.69 -2.11 4.24
C LYS A 180 -0.05 -1.81 5.53
N LEU A 181 -0.52 -0.57 5.73
CA LEU A 181 -1.29 -0.19 6.92
C LEU A 181 -2.63 -0.94 7.02
N ASN A 182 -3.30 -1.22 5.90
CA ASN A 182 -4.51 -2.04 5.88
C ASN A 182 -4.24 -3.44 6.45
N ILE A 183 -3.18 -4.09 5.97
CA ILE A 183 -2.75 -5.41 6.47
C ILE A 183 -2.43 -5.32 7.96
N VAL A 184 -1.66 -4.32 8.39
CA VAL A 184 -1.34 -4.10 9.81
C VAL A 184 -2.61 -4.04 10.65
N LYS A 185 -3.57 -3.20 10.27
CA LYS A 185 -4.85 -3.01 10.98
C LYS A 185 -5.63 -4.32 11.10
N VAL A 186 -5.83 -5.03 9.99
CA VAL A 186 -6.65 -6.26 9.94
C VAL A 186 -5.98 -7.40 10.74
N VAL A 187 -4.68 -7.60 10.54
CA VAL A 187 -3.94 -8.72 11.14
C VAL A 187 -3.71 -8.50 12.64
N CYS A 188 -3.29 -7.30 13.06
CA CYS A 188 -3.06 -7.01 14.48
C CYS A 188 -4.34 -7.15 15.30
N ARG A 189 -5.47 -6.66 14.77
CA ARG A 189 -6.77 -6.78 15.44
C ARG A 189 -7.15 -8.24 15.67
N LYS A 190 -6.97 -9.10 14.68
CA LYS A 190 -7.35 -10.52 14.78
C LYS A 190 -6.41 -11.34 15.67
N TYR A 191 -5.09 -11.15 15.52
CA TYR A 191 -4.10 -12.09 16.06
C TYR A 191 -3.35 -11.59 17.30
N ARG A 192 -3.50 -10.31 17.66
CA ARG A 192 -2.82 -9.69 18.81
C ARG A 192 -3.73 -8.86 19.70
N ASP A 193 -5.03 -8.75 19.37
CA ASP A 193 -5.97 -7.83 20.03
C ASP A 193 -5.42 -6.40 20.12
N PHE A 194 -4.62 -6.02 19.12
CA PHE A 194 -4.00 -4.71 19.01
C PHE A 194 -4.75 -3.90 17.97
N GLU A 195 -5.27 -2.76 18.39
CA GLU A 195 -5.81 -1.72 17.51
C GLU A 195 -4.88 -0.50 17.51
N ILE A 196 -4.84 0.22 16.39
CA ILE A 196 -4.08 1.47 16.31
C ILE A 196 -4.68 2.44 17.34
N PRO A 197 -3.90 2.96 18.31
CA PRO A 197 -4.46 3.80 19.36
C PRO A 197 -5.12 5.06 18.80
N ALA A 198 -6.34 5.37 19.24
CA ALA A 198 -7.07 6.57 18.83
C ALA A 198 -6.36 7.89 19.21
N ALA A 199 -5.40 7.83 20.15
CA ALA A 199 -4.53 8.96 20.48
C ALA A 199 -3.58 9.36 19.34
N LEU A 200 -3.34 8.46 18.36
CA LEU A 200 -2.61 8.77 17.13
C LEU A 200 -3.58 9.43 16.13
N THR A 201 -3.90 10.70 16.38
CA THR A 201 -4.98 11.42 15.68
C THR A 201 -4.66 11.72 14.22
N GLY A 202 -3.40 11.98 13.88
CA GLY A 202 -2.95 12.17 12.50
C GLY A 202 -3.09 10.89 11.69
N LEU A 203 -2.66 9.75 12.26
CA LEU A 203 -2.81 8.44 11.64
C LEU A 203 -4.27 8.01 11.53
N THR A 204 -5.08 8.28 12.55
CA THR A 204 -6.52 8.00 12.53
C THR A 204 -7.19 8.78 11.41
N ARG A 205 -6.93 10.10 11.31
CA ARG A 205 -7.43 10.95 10.21
C ARG A 205 -6.99 10.41 8.85
N TYR A 206 -5.71 10.06 8.69
CA TYR A 206 -5.17 9.55 7.45
C TYR A 206 -5.89 8.28 6.96
N LEU A 207 -6.08 7.31 7.86
CA LEU A 207 -6.78 6.07 7.53
C LEU A 207 -8.25 6.32 7.21
N GLU A 208 -8.94 7.16 7.98
CA GLU A 208 -10.34 7.53 7.71
C GLU A 208 -10.50 8.17 6.34
N GLN A 209 -9.60 9.09 5.94
CA GLN A 209 -9.65 9.68 4.61
C GLN A 209 -9.36 8.64 3.51
N ALA A 210 -8.37 7.77 3.71
CA ALA A 210 -8.06 6.71 2.76
C ALA A 210 -9.26 5.77 2.54
N TYR A 211 -9.96 5.34 3.59
CA TYR A 211 -11.14 4.46 3.45
C TYR A 211 -12.35 5.13 2.77
N ARG A 212 -12.36 6.47 2.65
CA ARG A 212 -13.35 7.20 1.87
C ARG A 212 -13.01 7.24 0.36
N GLN A 213 -11.76 6.99 0.00
CA GLN A 213 -11.32 6.96 -1.40
C GLN A 213 -11.65 5.62 -2.06
N GLU A 214 -12.21 5.67 -3.26
CA GLU A 214 -12.58 4.48 -4.02
C GLU A 214 -11.36 3.71 -4.48
N GLU A 215 -10.29 4.42 -4.85
CA GLU A 215 -9.01 3.90 -5.31
C GLU A 215 -8.37 2.99 -4.27
N PHE A 216 -8.49 3.35 -2.98
CA PHE A 216 -8.01 2.50 -1.89
C PHE A 216 -9.02 1.41 -1.55
N ARG A 217 -10.30 1.74 -1.38
CA ARG A 217 -11.32 0.80 -0.90
C ARG A 217 -11.56 -0.37 -1.85
N TYR A 218 -11.63 -0.12 -3.15
CA TYR A 218 -11.87 -1.17 -4.14
C TYR A 218 -10.62 -1.92 -4.60
N SER A 219 -9.43 -1.40 -4.28
CA SER A 219 -8.17 -2.12 -4.49
C SER A 219 -7.79 -3.03 -3.31
N CYS A 220 -8.42 -2.84 -2.15
CA CYS A 220 -8.22 -3.69 -0.97
C CYS A 220 -8.71 -5.13 -1.22
N PRO A 221 -7.93 -6.16 -0.84
CA PRO A 221 -8.45 -7.51 -0.73
C PRO A 221 -9.46 -7.61 0.43
N ASN A 222 -10.29 -8.65 0.40
CA ASN A 222 -11.18 -8.97 1.52
C ASN A 222 -10.38 -9.25 2.81
N ASP A 223 -10.90 -8.82 3.97
CA ASP A 223 -10.26 -9.06 5.26
C ASP A 223 -9.97 -10.55 5.50
N SER A 224 -10.89 -11.45 5.09
CA SER A 224 -10.72 -12.90 5.21
C SER A 224 -9.47 -13.42 4.50
N GLU A 225 -9.16 -12.88 3.32
CA GLU A 225 -7.99 -13.23 2.52
C GLU A 225 -6.69 -12.72 3.19
N ILE A 226 -6.70 -11.52 3.75
CA ILE A 226 -5.57 -11.00 4.54
C ILE A 226 -5.32 -11.91 5.75
N LEU A 227 -6.38 -12.27 6.48
CA LEU A 227 -6.29 -13.11 7.67
C LEU A 227 -5.80 -14.52 7.33
N LEU A 228 -6.29 -15.11 6.24
CA LEU A 228 -5.86 -16.42 5.76
C LEU A 228 -4.37 -16.42 5.43
N ALA A 229 -3.88 -15.40 4.73
CA ALA A 229 -2.47 -15.28 4.35
C ALA A 229 -1.52 -15.17 5.56
N TYR A 230 -2.01 -14.67 6.71
CA TYR A 230 -1.21 -14.56 7.94
C TYR A 230 -1.44 -15.69 8.94
N HIS A 231 -2.41 -16.58 8.70
CA HIS A 231 -2.82 -17.63 9.64
C HIS A 231 -1.66 -18.53 10.10
N SER A 232 -0.79 -18.94 9.17
CA SER A 232 0.32 -19.84 9.47
C SER A 232 1.45 -19.19 10.26
N VAL A 233 1.62 -17.87 10.14
CA VAL A 233 2.77 -17.13 10.68
C VAL A 233 2.42 -16.29 11.91
N ALA A 234 1.15 -15.95 12.13
CA ALA A 234 0.70 -15.11 13.24
C ALA A 234 0.45 -15.90 14.55
N LYS A 235 1.08 -17.07 14.72
CA LYS A 235 0.85 -17.96 15.87
C LYS A 235 1.44 -17.38 17.14
N TYR A 236 0.66 -17.37 18.22
CA TYR A 236 1.17 -17.26 19.58
C TYR A 236 1.73 -18.63 19.99
N LEU A 237 2.93 -18.72 20.55
CA LEU A 237 3.23 -19.87 21.41
C LEU A 237 2.44 -19.63 22.69
N ASN A 238 1.36 -20.39 22.87
CA ASN A 238 0.66 -20.43 24.15
C ASN A 238 1.71 -20.73 25.25
N ARG A 239 1.64 -19.97 26.33
CA ARG A 239 2.40 -20.25 27.56
C ARG A 239 2.16 -21.68 28.03
#